data_AF-A0A4Y5YH50-F1
#
_entry.id   AF-A0A4Y5YH50-F1
#
_cell.length_a   1.000
_cell.length_b   1.000
_cell.length_c   1.000
_cell.angle_alpha   90.00
_cell.angle_beta   90.00
_cell.angle_gamma   90.00
#
_symmetry.space_group_name_H-M   'P 1'
#
loop_
_entity.id
_entity.type
_entity.pdbx_description
1 polymer ?
#
loop_
_entity_poly.entity_id
_entity_poly.type
_entity_poly.pdbx_seq_one_letter_code
_entity_poly.pdbx_strand_id
1 'polypeptide(L)'
;MPPQSEQLMDCMGALKDLIVSEPNFAVKAVLGHFFLGYIHPFPDGNGRTSRFLMNFMFLLGGYNWTIVPVTERTAYLDALENASIDNNVVPFAEFIKAIMPA
;
A
#
# COMPACT_ATOMS: atom_id res chain seq x y z
N MET A 1 -0.17 12.27 -8.74
CA MET A 1 -1.52 12.86 -8.68
C MET A 1 -2.52 11.72 -8.86
N PRO A 2 -3.59 11.62 -8.05
CA PRO A 2 -4.55 10.53 -8.17
C PRO A 2 -5.26 10.54 -9.53
N PRO A 3 -5.84 9.41 -9.97
CA PRO A 3 -6.62 9.32 -11.18
C PRO A 3 -7.86 10.23 -11.15
N GLN A 4 -8.40 10.55 -12.33
CA GLN A 4 -9.64 11.30 -12.44
C GLN A 4 -10.83 10.48 -11.92
N SER A 5 -11.88 11.16 -11.46
CA SER A 5 -13.03 10.51 -10.82
C SER A 5 -13.72 9.46 -11.68
N GLU A 6 -13.72 9.67 -13.00
CA GLU A 6 -14.28 8.80 -14.02
C GLU A 6 -13.51 7.48 -14.16
N GLN A 7 -12.22 7.48 -13.82
CA GLN A 7 -11.33 6.32 -13.91
C GLN A 7 -11.30 5.50 -12.62
N LEU A 8 -11.90 6.00 -11.54
CA LEU A 8 -11.79 5.42 -10.20
C LEU A 8 -12.30 3.98 -10.14
N MET A 9 -13.44 3.69 -10.78
CA MET A 9 -14.01 2.34 -10.80
C MET A 9 -13.12 1.36 -11.58
N ASP A 10 -12.55 1.79 -12.71
CA ASP A 10 -11.64 0.97 -13.51
C ASP A 10 -10.35 0.68 -12.75
N CYS A 11 -9.76 1.70 -12.12
CA CYS A 11 -8.56 1.54 -11.30
C CYS A 11 -8.80 0.60 -10.11
N MET A 12 -9.95 0.72 -9.43
CA MET A 12 -10.30 -0.16 -8.32
C MET A 12 -10.58 -1.60 -8.77
N GLY A 13 -11.20 -1.78 -9.94
CA GLY A 13 -11.35 -3.09 -10.57
C GLY A 13 -10.00 -3.74 -10.89
N ALA A 14 -9.11 -3.00 -11.53
CA ALA A 14 -7.75 -3.47 -11.83
C ALA A 14 -6.97 -3.82 -10.56
N LEU A 15 -7.04 -2.98 -9.51
CA LEU A 15 -6.39 -3.25 -8.23
C LEU A 15 -6.89 -4.56 -7.61
N LYS A 16 -8.21 -4.77 -7.60
CA LYS A 16 -8.81 -6.01 -7.09
C LYS A 16 -8.29 -7.23 -7.85
N ASP A 17 -8.29 -7.18 -9.18
CA ASP A 17 -7.87 -8.32 -9.99
C ASP A 17 -6.37 -8.62 -9.81
N LEU A 18 -5.52 -7.58 -9.72
CA LEU A 18 -4.11 -7.72 -9.37
C LEU A 18 -3.91 -8.39 -8.01
N ILE A 19 -4.61 -7.92 -6.97
CA ILE A 19 -4.56 -8.52 -5.62
C ILE A 19 -4.97 -9.99 -5.64
N VAL A 20 -6.02 -10.35 -6.39
CA VAL A 20 -6.49 -11.74 -6.50
C VAL A 20 -5.46 -12.61 -7.21
N SER A 21 -4.84 -12.10 -8.27
CA SER A 21 -3.89 -12.85 -9.11
C SER A 21 -2.50 -13.06 -8.48
N GLU A 22 -2.04 -12.17 -7.61
CA GLU A 22 -0.74 -12.27 -6.96
C GLU A 22 -0.73 -13.39 -5.91
N PRO A 23 0.14 -14.42 -5.98
CA PRO A 23 0.16 -15.49 -4.97
C PRO A 23 0.81 -15.09 -3.63
N ASN A 24 1.77 -14.17 -3.62
CA ASN A 24 2.54 -13.82 -2.43
C ASN A 24 1.83 -12.74 -1.60
N PHE A 25 1.45 -13.08 -0.36
CA PHE A 25 0.75 -12.16 0.54
C PHE A 25 1.54 -10.91 0.94
N ALA A 26 2.87 -11.00 1.05
CA ALA A 26 3.68 -9.81 1.32
C ALA A 26 3.65 -8.85 0.13
N VAL A 27 3.69 -9.37 -1.10
CA VAL A 27 3.55 -8.57 -2.32
C VAL A 27 2.16 -7.95 -2.39
N LYS A 28 1.09 -8.72 -2.15
CA LYS A 28 -0.30 -8.20 -2.08
C LYS A 28 -0.41 -7.06 -1.06
N ALA A 29 0.18 -7.22 0.12
CA ALA A 29 0.11 -6.23 1.19
C ALA A 29 0.79 -4.91 0.80
N VAL A 30 2.04 -4.99 0.34
CA VAL A 30 2.86 -3.81 -0.01
C VAL A 30 2.27 -3.11 -1.24
N LEU A 31 1.99 -3.82 -2.33
CA LEU A 31 1.45 -3.22 -3.55
C LEU A 31 0.00 -2.78 -3.38
N GLY A 32 -0.82 -3.58 -2.69
CA GLY A 32 -2.22 -3.23 -2.40
C GLY A 32 -2.33 -1.94 -1.58
N HIS A 33 -1.47 -1.78 -0.58
CA HIS A 33 -1.34 -0.53 0.17
C HIS A 33 -1.00 0.65 -0.75
N PHE A 34 0.09 0.52 -1.51
CA PHE A 34 0.62 1.57 -2.36
C PHE A 34 -0.43 2.02 -3.38
N PHE A 35 -1.01 1.08 -4.12
CA PHE A 35 -1.98 1.39 -5.17
C PHE A 35 -3.30 1.93 -4.61
N LEU A 36 -3.82 1.45 -3.48
CA LEU A 36 -5.00 2.07 -2.87
C LEU A 36 -4.73 3.52 -2.46
N GLY A 37 -3.53 3.78 -1.91
CA GLY A 37 -3.09 5.13 -1.55
C GLY A 37 -2.93 6.04 -2.78
N TYR A 38 -2.44 5.49 -3.89
CA TYR A 38 -2.28 6.19 -5.16
C TYR A 38 -3.61 6.50 -5.85
N ILE A 39 -4.53 5.53 -5.91
CA ILE A 39 -5.87 5.69 -6.49
C ILE A 39 -6.69 6.69 -5.69
N HIS A 40 -6.52 6.71 -4.36
CA HIS A 40 -7.17 7.63 -3.44
C HIS A 40 -8.71 7.68 -3.61
N PRO A 41 -9.41 6.53 -3.51
CA PRO A 41 -10.82 6.42 -3.92
C PRO A 41 -11.82 7.11 -2.99
N PHE A 42 -11.41 7.53 -1.79
CA PHE A 42 -12.29 8.15 -0.80
C PHE A 42 -12.00 9.65 -0.64
N PRO A 43 -12.98 10.48 -0.24
CA PRO A 43 -12.74 11.89 0.08
C PRO A 43 -11.77 12.09 1.26
N ASP A 44 -11.81 11.19 2.24
CA ASP A 44 -10.89 11.11 3.38
C ASP A 44 -10.71 9.64 3.79
N GLY A 45 -9.61 9.34 4.48
CA GLY A 45 -9.37 8.04 5.09
C GLY A 45 -8.48 7.11 4.28
N ASN A 46 -8.06 7.46 3.06
CA ASN A 46 -7.28 6.60 2.17
C ASN A 46 -6.03 6.02 2.86
N GLY A 47 -5.22 6.84 3.52
CA GLY A 47 -4.05 6.34 4.24
C GLY A 47 -4.39 5.36 5.37
N ARG A 48 -5.51 5.56 6.06
CA ARG A 48 -5.99 4.63 7.11
C ARG A 48 -6.44 3.31 6.48
N THR A 49 -7.22 3.38 5.41
CA THR A 49 -7.70 2.21 4.68
C THR A 49 -6.56 1.43 4.02
N SER A 50 -5.56 2.10 3.43
CA SER A 50 -4.38 1.45 2.83
C SER A 50 -3.59 0.66 3.86
N ARG A 51 -3.31 1.25 5.03
CA ARG A 51 -2.61 0.55 6.13
C ARG A 51 -3.43 -0.60 6.71
N PHE A 52 -4.75 -0.45 6.75
CA PHE A 52 -5.62 -1.54 7.16
C PHE A 52 -5.60 -2.70 6.16
N LEU A 53 -5.74 -2.41 4.86
CA LEU A 53 -5.66 -3.41 3.79
C LEU A 53 -4.31 -4.13 3.78
N MET A 54 -3.20 -3.39 3.95
CA MET A 54 -1.86 -3.95 4.10
C MET A 54 -1.83 -5.01 5.21
N ASN A 55 -2.28 -4.63 6.39
CA ASN A 55 -2.27 -5.51 7.55
C ASN A 55 -3.23 -6.68 7.41
N PHE A 56 -4.38 -6.48 6.77
CA PHE A 56 -5.31 -7.56 6.46
C PHE A 56 -4.64 -8.62 5.57
N MET A 57 -3.91 -8.21 4.53
CA MET A 57 -3.16 -9.13 3.67
C MET A 57 -1.99 -9.80 4.39
N PHE A 58 -1.28 -9.09 5.26
CA PHE A 58 -0.25 -9.68 6.11
C PHE A 58 -0.82 -10.77 7.03
N LEU A 59 -1.93 -10.49 7.71
CA LEU A 59 -2.60 -11.47 8.58
C LEU A 59 -3.01 -12.74 7.80
N LEU A 60 -3.58 -12.58 6.61
CA LEU A 60 -3.95 -13.73 5.76
C LEU A 60 -2.72 -14.55 5.30
N GLY A 61 -1.57 -13.90 5.15
CA GLY A 61 -0.30 -14.54 4.80
C GLY A 61 0.50 -15.11 5.99
N GLY A 62 -0.01 -14.98 7.22
CA GLY A 62 0.72 -15.41 8.42
C GLY A 62 1.83 -14.46 8.86
N TYR A 63 1.84 -13.22 8.37
CA TYR A 63 2.77 -12.17 8.79
C TYR A 63 2.23 -11.39 9.99
N ASN A 64 3.13 -10.78 10.74
CA ASN A 64 2.76 -9.98 11.90
C ASN A 64 2.10 -8.65 11.50
N TRP A 65 1.19 -8.18 12.36
CA TRP A 65 0.61 -6.86 12.24
C TRP A 65 1.69 -5.78 12.36
N THR A 66 1.79 -4.93 11.35
CA THR A 66 2.83 -3.92 11.20
C THR A 66 2.24 -2.51 11.33
N ILE A 67 2.79 -1.73 12.26
CA ILE A 67 2.36 -0.36 12.54
C ILE A 67 3.41 0.60 11.99
N VAL A 68 3.01 1.54 11.12
CA VAL A 68 3.85 2.66 10.71
C VAL A 68 3.90 3.67 11.87
N PRO A 69 5.04 3.84 12.56
CA PRO A 69 5.13 4.76 13.69
C PRO A 69 4.98 6.21 13.23
N VAL A 70 4.37 7.05 14.06
CA VAL A 70 4.21 8.49 13.75
C VAL A 70 5.58 9.18 13.60
N THR A 71 6.59 8.73 14.34
CA THR A 71 7.97 9.22 14.26
C THR A 71 8.62 8.95 12.90
N GLU A 72 8.19 7.90 12.20
CA GLU A 72 8.72 7.49 10.89
C GLU A 72 7.89 8.04 9.72
N ARG A 73 6.96 8.98 9.99
CA ARG A 73 6.06 9.52 8.97
C ARG A 73 6.81 10.08 7.76
N THR A 74 7.92 10.78 7.98
CA THR A 74 8.72 11.36 6.88
C THR A 74 9.31 10.26 6.02
N ALA A 75 10.03 9.30 6.60
CA ALA A 75 10.62 8.16 5.87
C ALA A 75 9.57 7.35 5.10
N TYR A 76 8.39 7.13 5.71
CA TYR A 76 7.27 6.48 5.05
C TYR A 76 6.76 7.25 3.82
N LEU A 77 6.60 8.56 3.93
CA LEU A 77 6.13 9.40 2.82
C LEU A 77 7.18 9.49 1.71
N ASP A 78 8.46 9.65 2.06
CA ASP A 78 9.56 9.68 1.10
C ASP A 78 9.64 8.36 0.32
N ALA A 79 9.46 7.23 0.99
CA ALA A 79 9.45 5.92 0.34
C ALA A 79 8.26 5.73 -0.62
N LEU A 80 7.08 6.28 -0.28
CA LEU A 80 5.93 6.31 -1.20
C LEU A 80 6.15 7.25 -2.38
N GLU A 81 6.84 8.37 -2.16
CA GLU A 81 7.18 9.33 -3.22
C GLU A 81 8.09 8.66 -4.26
N ASN A 82 9.16 7.98 -3.83
CA ASN A 82 10.05 7.18 -4.70
C ASN A 82 9.26 6.15 -5.54
N ALA A 83 8.29 5.48 -4.92
CA ALA A 83 7.44 4.52 -5.63
C ALA A 83 6.55 5.19 -6.68
N SER A 84 6.08 6.41 -6.41
CA SER A 84 5.15 7.13 -7.28
C SER A 84 5.81 7.97 -8.39
N ILE A 85 7.02 8.51 -8.16
CA ILE A 85 7.73 9.39 -9.08
C ILE A 85 8.76 8.59 -9.89
N ASP A 86 9.57 7.79 -9.20
CA ASP A 86 10.69 7.07 -9.81
C ASP A 86 10.31 5.64 -10.25
N ASN A 87 9.04 5.25 -10.05
CA ASN A 87 8.54 3.89 -10.26
C ASN A 87 9.35 2.83 -9.48
N ASN A 88 9.97 3.24 -8.37
CA ASN A 88 10.80 2.37 -7.56
C ASN A 88 10.08 2.04 -6.25
N VAL A 89 9.42 0.89 -6.21
CA VAL A 89 8.69 0.43 -5.00
C VAL A 89 9.61 -0.17 -3.93
N VAL A 90 10.87 -0.43 -4.26
CA VAL A 90 11.82 -1.12 -3.38
C VAL A 90 12.03 -0.37 -2.04
N PRO A 91 12.23 0.96 -2.01
CA PRO A 91 12.35 1.71 -0.76
C PRO A 91 11.13 1.55 0.15
N PHE A 92 9.93 1.51 -0.43
CA PHE A 92 8.71 1.30 0.34
C PHE A 92 8.63 -0.12 0.91
N ALA A 93 8.97 -1.14 0.11
CA ALA A 93 9.00 -2.52 0.58
C ALA A 93 10.02 -2.72 1.72
N GLU A 94 11.24 -2.17 1.58
CA GLU A 94 12.28 -2.26 2.61
C GLU A 94 11.91 -1.47 3.87
N PHE A 95 11.27 -0.30 3.73
CA PHE A 95 10.73 0.45 4.87
C PHE A 95 9.74 -0.41 5.68
N ILE A 96 8.74 -1.02 5.01
CA ILE A 96 7.74 -1.85 5.67
C ILE A 96 8.38 -3.07 6.36
N LYS A 97 9.34 -3.71 5.70
CA LYS A 97 10.10 -4.83 6.26
C LYS A 97 10.90 -4.43 7.49
N ALA A 98 11.53 -3.24 7.49
CA ALA A 98 12.33 -2.76 8.61
C ALA A 98 11.50 -2.48 9.88
N ILE A 99 10.23 -2.12 9.73
CA ILE A 99 9.32 -1.85 10.85
C ILE A 99 8.44 -3.06 11.23
N MET A 100 8.53 -4.16 10.48
CA MET A 100 7.78 -5.37 10.76
C MET A 100 8.30 -5.99 12.08
N PRO A 101 7.41 -6.28 13.06
CA PRO A 101 7.86 -6.89 14.30
C PRO A 101 8.33 -8.33 14.06
N ALA A 102 9.30 -8.74 14.88
CA ALA A 102 9.90 -10.07 14.85
C ALA A 102 8.89 -11.21 15.05
#